data_AF-A0A4C1ZJU6-F1
#
_entry.id   AF-A0A4C1ZJU6-F1
#
_cell.length_a   1.000
_cell.length_b   1.000
_cell.length_c   1.000
_cell.angle_alpha   90.00
_cell.angle_beta   90.00
_cell.angle_gamma   90.00
#
_symmetry.space_group_name_H-M   'P 1'
#
loop_
_entity.id
_entity.type
_entity.pdbx_description
1 polymer ?
#
loop_
_entity_poly.entity_id
_entity_poly.type
_entity_poly.pdbx_seq_one_letter_code
_entity_poly.pdbx_strand_id
1 'polypeptide(L)'
;MCPEHKVHAKLYGCTLIIDEEDDVIVSVVCEDCVASRALIEKVKEETIEQSKSNLWFELRYGRITASKAYEVSRCKTADGTLVSLILGGKIPETKHMKRGRVLEDQVRRTVEDMLKKLPSAVLY
;
A
#
# COMPACT_ATOMS: atom_id res chain seq x y z
N MET A 1 -0.89 21.65 -6.79
CA MET A 1 0.12 22.34 -5.97
C MET A 1 0.28 21.57 -4.67
N CYS A 2 1.30 20.74 -4.56
CA CYS A 2 1.65 20.07 -3.30
C CYS A 2 2.45 21.08 -2.46
N PRO A 3 2.07 21.38 -1.21
CA PRO A 3 2.84 22.30 -0.38
C PRO A 3 4.25 21.75 -0.12
N GLU A 4 5.26 22.62 -0.21
CA GLU A 4 6.63 22.30 0.18
C GLU A 4 6.68 21.82 1.64
N HIS A 5 7.11 20.57 1.82
CA HIS A 5 7.29 19.97 3.14
C HIS A 5 8.60 20.47 3.76
N LYS A 6 8.53 21.04 4.96
CA LYS A 6 9.73 21.39 5.75
C LYS A 6 10.44 20.12 6.19
N VAL A 7 11.71 19.99 5.83
CA VAL A 7 12.58 18.82 5.96
C VAL A 7 12.84 18.38 7.43
N HIS A 8 12.36 19.12 8.43
CA HIS A 8 12.66 18.88 9.85
C HIS A 8 11.46 18.88 10.81
N ALA A 9 10.21 18.86 10.32
CA ALA A 9 9.06 18.59 11.18
C ALA A 9 8.89 17.07 11.35
N LYS A 10 8.47 16.57 12.54
CA LYS A 10 8.00 15.17 12.64
C LYS A 10 6.75 15.06 11.77
N LEU A 11 6.86 14.36 10.65
CA LEU A 11 5.95 14.59 9.53
C LEU A 11 4.66 13.75 9.63
N TYR A 12 4.68 12.50 10.09
CA TYR A 12 3.46 11.68 10.23
C TYR A 12 3.70 10.54 11.24
N GLY A 13 2.97 10.51 12.35
CA GLY A 13 2.91 9.34 13.23
C GLY A 13 1.91 8.32 12.69
N CYS A 14 2.36 7.09 12.45
CA CYS A 14 1.47 5.96 12.19
C CYS A 14 1.75 4.87 13.23
N THR A 15 0.73 4.50 13.99
CA THR A 15 0.77 3.40 14.95
C THR A 15 0.15 2.18 14.28
N LEU A 16 0.97 1.17 14.03
CA LEU A 16 0.56 -0.14 13.54
C LEU A 16 0.71 -1.13 14.70
N ILE A 17 -0.39 -1.76 15.10
CA ILE A 17 -0.39 -2.83 16.10
C ILE A 17 -0.59 -4.14 15.34
N ILE A 18 0.38 -5.05 15.48
CA ILE A 18 0.36 -6.39 14.87
C ILE A 18 0.34 -7.40 16.02
N ASP A 19 -0.56 -8.38 15.92
CA ASP A 19 -0.48 -9.59 16.70
C ASP A 19 0.45 -10.57 15.98
N GLU A 20 1.62 -10.83 16.57
CA GLU A 20 2.62 -11.71 15.97
C GLU A 20 2.28 -13.21 16.14
N GLU A 21 1.42 -13.57 17.11
CA GLU A 21 1.02 -14.98 17.32
C GLU A 21 -0.01 -15.41 16.28
N ASP A 22 -1.00 -14.54 16.03
CA ASP A 22 -2.08 -14.80 15.08
C ASP A 22 -1.81 -14.28 13.65
N ASP A 23 -0.69 -13.55 13.44
CA ASP A 23 -0.32 -12.90 12.19
C ASP A 23 -1.42 -11.92 11.68
N VAL A 24 -2.07 -11.22 12.62
CA VAL A 24 -3.19 -10.31 12.34
C VAL A 24 -2.80 -8.85 12.60
N ILE A 25 -3.17 -7.96 11.68
CA ILE A 25 -3.09 -6.51 11.91
C ILE A 25 -4.27 -6.10 12.82
N VAL A 26 -3.95 -5.73 14.07
CA VAL A 26 -4.95 -5.33 15.08
C VAL A 26 -5.44 -3.90 14.83
N SER A 27 -4.53 -2.97 14.52
CA SER A 27 -4.94 -1.60 14.18
C SER A 27 -3.89 -0.84 13.37
N VAL A 28 -4.36 0.11 12.56
CA VAL A 28 -3.54 1.10 11.86
C VAL A 28 -4.13 2.47 12.13
N VAL A 29 -3.45 3.29 12.93
CA VAL A 29 -3.88 4.64 13.27
C VAL A 29 -2.87 5.62 12.69
N CYS A 30 -3.35 6.57 11.89
CA CYS A 30 -2.56 7.74 11.51
C CYS A 30 -2.84 8.86 12.51
N GLU A 31 -1.88 9.16 13.37
CA GLU A 31 -2.04 10.11 14.48
C GLU A 31 -1.98 11.57 14.00
N ASP A 32 -1.27 11.82 12.88
CA ASP A 32 -0.99 13.17 12.38
C ASP A 32 -1.29 13.32 10.88
N CYS A 33 -2.31 12.64 10.36
CA CYS A 33 -2.64 12.77 8.94
C CYS A 33 -3.10 14.19 8.62
N VAL A 34 -2.32 14.94 7.83
CA VAL A 34 -2.70 16.25 7.29
C VAL A 34 -3.97 16.15 6.41
N ALA A 35 -4.24 14.97 5.85
CA ALA A 35 -5.44 14.72 5.09
C ALA A 35 -6.63 14.43 6.02
N SER A 36 -7.72 15.17 5.84
CA SER A 36 -8.99 14.85 6.50
C SER A 36 -9.49 13.49 6.03
N ARG A 37 -10.29 12.81 6.86
CA ARG A 37 -10.92 11.54 6.49
C ARG A 37 -11.70 11.63 5.16
N ALA A 38 -12.43 12.73 4.95
CA ALA A 38 -13.15 12.97 3.69
C ALA A 38 -12.21 13.07 2.48
N LEU A 39 -11.03 13.69 2.64
CA LEU A 39 -10.03 13.72 1.58
C LEU A 39 -9.45 12.33 1.30
N ILE A 40 -9.22 11.51 2.33
CA ILE A 40 -8.75 10.13 2.19
C ILE A 40 -9.79 9.28 1.45
N GLU A 41 -11.07 9.40 1.81
CA GLU A 41 -12.18 8.71 1.14
C GLU A 41 -12.27 9.12 -0.34
N LYS A 42 -12.19 10.43 -0.64
CA LYS A 42 -12.17 10.92 -2.02
C LYS A 42 -10.97 10.40 -2.82
N VAL A 43 -9.77 10.43 -2.23
CA VAL A 43 -8.55 9.91 -2.86
C VAL A 43 -8.69 8.41 -3.17
N LYS A 44 -9.28 7.63 -2.25
CA LYS A 44 -9.56 6.21 -2.46
C LYS A 44 -10.46 5.99 -3.68
N GLU A 45 -11.52 6.78 -3.82
CA GLU A 45 -12.44 6.70 -4.95
C GLU A 45 -11.75 7.05 -6.28
N GLU A 46 -11.03 8.18 -6.32
CA GLU A 46 -10.34 8.66 -7.53
C GLU A 46 -9.17 7.76 -7.97
N THR A 47 -8.70 6.88 -7.07
CA THR A 47 -7.57 6.00 -7.35
C THR A 47 -7.91 4.51 -7.28
N ILE A 48 -9.21 4.16 -7.31
CA ILE A 48 -9.68 2.79 -7.24
C ILE A 48 -9.12 1.89 -8.35
N GLU A 49 -8.85 2.46 -9.53
CA GLU A 49 -8.27 1.75 -10.69
C GLU A 49 -6.74 1.63 -10.63
N GLN A 50 -6.12 2.03 -9.52
CA GLN A 50 -4.71 1.85 -9.19
C GLN A 50 -3.79 2.29 -10.34
N SER A 51 -3.15 1.33 -11.03
CA SER A 51 -2.15 1.56 -12.07
C SER A 51 -2.69 2.21 -13.35
N LYS A 52 -4.00 2.36 -13.51
CA LYS A 52 -4.59 3.13 -14.62
C LYS A 52 -4.72 4.63 -14.30
N SER A 53 -4.61 5.00 -13.02
CA SER A 53 -4.74 6.39 -12.57
C SER A 53 -3.36 7.04 -12.44
N ASN A 54 -3.15 8.17 -13.12
CA ASN A 54 -1.93 8.97 -12.93
C ASN A 54 -1.83 9.49 -11.49
N LEU A 55 -2.95 9.89 -10.89
CA LEU A 55 -3.04 10.35 -9.52
C LEU A 55 -2.53 9.30 -8.51
N TRP A 56 -2.77 8.01 -8.77
CA TRP A 56 -2.25 6.93 -7.93
C TRP A 56 -0.72 6.90 -7.90
N PHE A 57 -0.06 7.15 -9.03
CA PHE A 57 1.41 7.24 -9.09
C PHE A 57 1.93 8.49 -8.39
N GLU A 58 1.29 9.64 -8.62
CA GLU A 58 1.65 10.91 -7.98
C GLU A 58 1.57 10.81 -6.46
N LEU A 59 0.47 10.24 -5.94
CA LEU A 59 0.27 10.08 -4.51
C LEU A 59 1.21 9.07 -3.85
N ARG A 60 1.82 8.16 -4.62
CA ARG A 60 2.81 7.19 -4.10
C ARG A 60 4.25 7.69 -4.21
N TYR A 61 4.50 8.74 -4.99
CA TYR A 61 5.83 9.32 -5.16
C TYR A 61 6.38 9.81 -3.81
N GLY A 62 7.54 9.30 -3.41
CA GLY A 62 8.21 9.67 -2.17
C GLY A 62 7.54 9.13 -0.90
N ARG A 63 6.49 8.29 -1.01
CA ARG A 63 5.81 7.69 0.14
C ARG A 63 6.17 6.21 0.30
N ILE A 64 6.38 5.79 1.54
CA ILE A 64 6.53 4.36 1.85
C ILE A 64 5.17 3.68 1.65
N THR A 65 5.15 2.62 0.84
CA THR A 65 3.94 1.85 0.53
C THR A 65 4.00 0.49 1.22
N ALA A 66 2.85 -0.17 1.43
CA ALA A 66 2.79 -1.46 2.12
C ALA A 66 3.77 -2.50 1.55
N SER A 67 3.86 -2.62 0.22
CA SER A 67 4.80 -3.51 -0.47
C SER A 67 6.29 -3.20 -0.25
N LYS A 68 6.62 -2.06 0.35
CA LYS A 68 7.97 -1.58 0.63
C LYS A 68 8.26 -1.39 2.13
N ALA A 69 7.25 -1.47 3.00
CA ALA A 69 7.39 -1.22 4.42
C ALA A 69 8.42 -2.16 5.09
N TYR A 70 8.37 -3.45 4.78
CA TYR A 70 9.32 -4.44 5.29
C TYR A 70 10.76 -4.17 4.83
N GLU A 71 10.96 -3.84 3.55
CA GLU A 71 12.29 -3.52 3.03
C GLU A 71 12.86 -2.26 3.71
N VAL A 72 12.03 -1.22 3.90
CA VAL A 72 12.42 0.03 4.54
C VAL A 72 12.79 -0.18 6.01
N SER A 73 12.04 -0.98 6.76
CA SER A 73 12.32 -1.21 8.19
C SER A 73 13.65 -1.94 8.45
N ARG A 74 14.19 -2.63 7.43
CA ARG A 74 15.42 -3.42 7.52
C ARG A 74 16.60 -2.81 6.75
N CYS A 75 16.35 -1.83 5.87
CA CYS A 75 17.39 -1.21 5.07
C CYS A 75 18.29 -0.33 5.93
N LYS A 76 19.61 -0.60 5.89
CA LYS A 76 20.63 0.19 6.57
C LYS A 76 21.29 1.23 5.66
N THR A 77 21.09 1.09 4.35
CA THR A 77 21.70 1.96 3.35
C THR A 77 20.86 3.24 3.21
N ALA A 78 21.51 4.39 3.33
CA ALA A 78 20.86 5.70 3.27
C ALA A 78 20.43 6.10 1.85
N ASP A 79 21.16 5.65 0.83
CA ASP A 79 20.87 5.90 -0.59
C ASP A 79 21.06 4.62 -1.42
N GLY A 80 20.28 4.45 -2.48
CA GLY A 80 20.34 3.28 -3.35
C GLY A 80 18.99 2.91 -3.97
N THR A 81 18.90 1.69 -4.50
CA THR A 81 17.76 1.25 -5.30
C THR A 81 16.42 1.36 -4.56
N LEU A 82 16.38 1.08 -3.25
CA LEU A 82 15.14 1.21 -2.46
C LEU A 82 14.62 2.65 -2.45
N VAL A 83 15.50 3.62 -2.21
CA VAL A 83 15.18 5.05 -2.27
C VAL A 83 14.73 5.43 -3.67
N SER A 84 15.43 4.98 -4.71
CA SER A 84 15.04 5.23 -6.10
C SER A 84 13.65 4.70 -6.42
N LEU A 85 13.29 3.51 -5.92
CA LEU A 85 11.97 2.92 -6.13
C LEU A 85 10.85 3.68 -5.39
N ILE A 86 11.12 4.16 -4.18
CA ILE A 86 10.19 5.02 -3.43
C ILE A 86 9.96 6.35 -4.17
N LEU A 87 11.00 6.88 -4.82
CA LEU A 87 10.95 8.07 -5.67
C LEU A 87 10.47 7.77 -7.11
N GLY A 88 9.70 6.70 -7.32
CA GLY A 88 9.05 6.42 -8.60
C GLY A 88 9.90 5.66 -9.62
N GLY A 89 11.05 5.12 -9.22
CA GLY A 89 11.84 4.20 -10.02
C GLY A 89 11.02 2.99 -10.48
N LYS A 90 11.28 2.51 -11.70
CA LYS A 90 10.57 1.38 -12.31
C LYS A 90 11.43 0.14 -12.30
N ILE A 91 10.84 -0.98 -11.88
CA ILE A 91 11.45 -2.31 -12.04
C ILE A 91 11.03 -2.87 -13.40
N PRO A 92 11.95 -3.44 -14.19
CA PRO A 92 11.61 -4.15 -15.42
C PRO A 92 10.59 -5.27 -15.16
N GLU A 93 9.60 -5.38 -16.03
CA GLU A 93 8.54 -6.37 -15.86
C GLU A 93 9.08 -7.80 -16.09
N THR A 94 8.98 -8.65 -15.07
CA THR A 94 9.44 -10.04 -15.14
C THR A 94 8.33 -10.98 -15.67
N LYS A 95 8.71 -12.18 -16.11
CA LYS A 95 7.75 -13.23 -16.53
C LYS A 95 6.73 -13.55 -15.41
N HIS A 96 7.17 -13.55 -14.16
CA HIS A 96 6.32 -13.82 -13.00
C HIS A 96 5.30 -12.70 -12.75
N MET A 97 5.72 -11.43 -12.90
CA MET A 97 4.81 -10.28 -12.78
C MET A 97 3.73 -10.28 -13.87
N LYS A 98 4.12 -10.56 -15.13
CA LYS A 98 3.16 -10.70 -16.24
C LYS A 98 2.13 -11.78 -15.94
N ARG A 99 2.59 -12.96 -15.50
CA ARG A 99 1.72 -14.06 -15.12
C ARG A 99 0.75 -13.66 -14.00
N GLY A 100 1.24 -12.99 -12.95
CA GLY A 100 0.42 -12.50 -11.84
C GLY A 100 -0.70 -11.59 -12.33
N ARG A 101 -0.37 -10.59 -13.16
CA ARG A 101 -1.34 -9.65 -13.74
C ARG A 101 -2.41 -10.35 -14.58
N VAL A 102 -2.03 -11.33 -15.40
CA VAL A 102 -2.97 -12.07 -16.25
C VAL A 102 -3.92 -12.95 -15.43
N LEU A 103 -3.45 -13.52 -14.33
CA LEU A 103 -4.23 -14.45 -13.51
C LEU A 103 -5.04 -13.76 -12.40
N GLU A 104 -4.79 -12.48 -12.11
CA GLU A 104 -5.40 -11.74 -10.99
C GLU A 104 -6.93 -11.85 -10.97
N ASP A 105 -7.59 -11.59 -12.10
CA ASP A 105 -9.05 -11.68 -12.21
C ASP A 105 -9.60 -13.11 -12.09
N GLN A 106 -8.82 -14.11 -12.53
CA GLN A 106 -9.22 -15.51 -12.38
C GLN A 106 -9.13 -15.95 -10.92
N VAL A 107 -8.04 -15.57 -10.24
CA VAL A 107 -7.83 -15.85 -8.81
C VAL A 107 -8.92 -15.17 -7.98
N ARG A 108 -9.17 -13.87 -8.20
CA ARG A 108 -10.20 -13.11 -7.49
C ARG A 108 -11.57 -13.79 -7.55
N ARG A 109 -12.04 -14.13 -8.76
CA ARG A 109 -13.33 -14.83 -8.95
C ARG A 109 -13.37 -16.19 -8.25
N THR A 110 -12.28 -16.94 -8.36
CA THR A 110 -12.18 -18.26 -7.72
C THR A 110 -12.31 -18.13 -6.20
N VAL A 111 -11.59 -17.18 -5.60
CA VAL A 111 -11.65 -16.92 -4.15
C VAL A 111 -13.03 -16.44 -3.73
N GLU A 112 -13.65 -15.52 -4.46
CA GLU A 112 -15.03 -15.07 -4.20
C GLU A 112 -16.02 -16.24 -4.18
N ASP A 113 -15.91 -17.18 -5.12
CA ASP A 113 -16.79 -18.35 -5.17
C ASP A 113 -16.48 -19.38 -4.09
N MET A 114 -15.22 -19.49 -3.64
CA MET A 114 -14.86 -20.31 -2.49
C MET A 114 -15.45 -19.73 -1.20
N LEU A 115 -15.37 -18.41 -1.00
CA LEU A 115 -15.92 -17.73 0.17
C LEU A 115 -17.45 -17.88 0.24
N LYS A 116 -18.17 -17.80 -0.89
CA LYS A 116 -19.63 -18.03 -0.94
C LYS A 116 -20.04 -19.46 -0.55
N LYS A 117 -19.15 -20.43 -0.69
CA LYS A 117 -19.41 -21.85 -0.39
C LYS A 117 -19.09 -22.22 1.06
N LEU A 118 -18.43 -21.34 1.81
CA LEU A 118 -18.13 -21.58 3.22
C LEU A 118 -19.41 -21.42 4.06
N PRO A 119 -19.75 -22.38 4.93
CA PRO A 119 -20.85 -22.21 5.87
C PRO A 119 -20.54 -21.04 6.81
N SER A 120 -21.57 -20.27 7.20
CA SER A 120 -21.49 -19.03 8.00
C SER A 120 -20.81 -19.14 9.38
N ALA A 121 -20.27 -20.31 9.73
CA ALA A 121 -19.59 -20.58 11.00
C ALA A 121 -18.06 -20.34 10.97
N VAL A 122 -17.47 -19.94 9.83
CA VAL A 122 -16.00 -19.81 9.66
C VAL A 122 -15.56 -18.37 9.30
N LEU A 123 -16.45 -17.38 9.43
CA LEU A 123 -16.16 -15.97 9.11
C LEU A 123 -16.06 -15.07 10.35
N TYR A 124 -15.44 -15.55 11.42
CA TYR A 124 -15.03 -14.75 12.57
C TYR A 124 -13.52 -14.65 12.62
#